data_AF-A0A2G9C7J7-F1
#
_entry.id   AF-A0A2G9C7J7-F1
#
_cell.length_a   1.000
_cell.length_b   1.000
_cell.length_c   1.000
_cell.angle_alpha   90.00
_cell.angle_beta   90.00
_cell.angle_gamma   90.00
#
_symmetry.space_group_name_H-M   'P 1'
#
loop_
_entity.id
_entity.type
_entity.pdbx_description
1 polymer ?
#
loop_
_entity_poly.entity_id
_entity_poly.type
_entity_poly.pdbx_seq_one_letter_code
_entity_poly.pdbx_strand_id
1 'polypeptide(L)'
;MAAKGAGKYSVGAYNKIRGTVAGMDAHHVGQKVLMQDLIPGYDAMTAPAILVPKVGHTIKGPNGIVSRSVVGLRKPRAVLARDIRELRRVYPDVPNSSLQDLIRMNKDAYPGAFEGKSYDAQ
;
A
#
# COMPACT_ATOMS: atom_id res chain seq x y z
N MET A 1 20.27 14.65 -0.15
CA MET A 1 20.65 13.32 0.39
C MET A 1 20.25 12.26 -0.64
N ALA A 2 21.19 11.45 -1.12
CA ALA A 2 20.89 10.33 -2.02
C ALA A 2 20.02 9.32 -1.27
N ALA A 3 18.91 8.88 -1.88
CA ALA A 3 18.09 7.83 -1.30
C ALA A 3 18.94 6.56 -1.16
N LYS A 4 19.08 6.06 0.06
CA LYS A 4 19.55 4.71 0.35
C LYS A 4 18.82 3.77 -0.61
N GLY A 5 19.56 3.05 -1.47
CA GLY A 5 19.01 2.33 -2.61
C GLY A 5 17.79 1.53 -2.20
N ALA A 6 16.68 1.75 -2.90
CA ALA A 6 15.42 1.06 -2.61
C ALA A 6 15.67 -0.45 -2.64
N GLY A 7 15.26 -1.14 -1.59
CA GLY A 7 15.35 -2.59 -1.45
C GLY A 7 14.01 -3.20 -1.10
N LYS A 8 13.98 -4.52 -0.91
CA LYS A 8 12.77 -5.25 -0.49
C LYS A 8 12.10 -4.54 0.70
N TYR A 9 10.80 -4.28 0.59
CA TYR A 9 9.96 -3.56 1.56
C TYR A 9 10.29 -2.08 1.80
N SER A 10 11.07 -1.47 0.91
CA SER A 10 11.22 -0.01 0.92
C SER A 10 9.89 0.63 0.56
N VAL A 11 9.53 1.66 1.34
CA VAL A 11 8.34 2.46 1.14
C VAL A 11 8.73 3.77 0.45
N GLY A 12 7.94 4.21 -0.52
CA GLY A 12 8.20 5.45 -1.22
C GLY A 12 7.08 5.82 -2.19
N ALA A 13 7.19 6.99 -2.82
CA ALA A 13 6.31 7.34 -3.93
C ALA A 13 6.46 6.33 -5.08
N TYR A 14 5.34 5.89 -5.64
CA TYR A 14 5.31 4.83 -6.66
C TYR A 14 6.29 5.08 -7.81
N ASN A 15 6.29 6.28 -8.39
CA ASN A 15 7.20 6.66 -9.48
C ASN A 15 8.69 6.65 -9.10
N LYS A 16 9.04 6.70 -7.82
CA LYS A 16 10.43 6.69 -7.35
C LYS A 16 10.95 5.28 -7.08
N ILE A 17 10.08 4.33 -6.74
CA ILE A 17 10.51 2.97 -6.35
C ILE A 17 10.19 1.91 -7.41
N ARG A 18 9.24 2.16 -8.33
CA ARG A 18 8.92 1.22 -9.42
C ARG A 18 10.13 0.96 -10.32
N GLY A 19 10.38 -0.31 -10.65
CA GLY A 19 11.46 -0.70 -11.57
C GLY A 19 12.88 -0.44 -11.07
N THR A 20 13.06 -0.04 -9.80
CA THR A 20 14.39 0.23 -9.22
C THR A 20 15.18 -1.03 -8.87
N VAL A 21 14.50 -2.15 -8.68
CA VAL A 21 15.11 -3.44 -8.30
C VAL A 21 14.56 -4.56 -9.17
N ALA A 22 15.46 -5.35 -9.77
CA ALA A 22 15.09 -6.51 -10.58
C ALA A 22 14.31 -7.55 -9.75
N GLY A 23 13.29 -8.16 -10.35
CA GLY A 23 12.44 -9.16 -9.67
C GLY A 23 11.44 -8.61 -8.64
N MET A 24 11.47 -7.30 -8.38
CA MET A 24 10.54 -6.60 -7.50
C MET A 24 9.52 -5.79 -8.31
N ASP A 25 8.45 -5.39 -7.64
CA ASP A 25 7.44 -4.49 -8.17
C ASP A 25 6.87 -3.60 -7.07
N ALA A 26 6.45 -2.39 -7.43
CA ALA A 26 5.90 -1.44 -6.48
C ALA A 26 4.40 -1.69 -6.33
N HIS A 27 3.98 -2.09 -5.12
CA HIS A 27 2.58 -2.30 -4.80
C HIS A 27 1.98 -1.01 -4.23
N HIS A 28 1.00 -0.43 -4.94
CA HIS A 28 0.16 0.63 -4.39
C HIS A 28 -0.63 0.09 -3.20
N VAL A 29 -0.65 0.85 -2.11
CA VAL A 29 -1.50 0.52 -0.96
C VAL A 29 -2.71 1.41 -0.98
N GLY A 30 -3.87 0.78 -0.91
CA GLY A 30 -5.08 1.28 -1.51
C GLY A 30 -5.13 0.86 -2.97
N GLN A 31 -5.94 -0.14 -3.31
CA GLN A 31 -6.16 -0.55 -4.69
C GLN A 31 -6.47 0.68 -5.56
N LYS A 32 -5.56 0.99 -6.51
CA LYS A 32 -5.51 2.26 -7.25
C LYS A 32 -6.88 2.79 -7.67
N VAL A 33 -7.70 1.94 -8.27
CA VAL A 33 -9.04 2.30 -8.78
C VAL A 33 -9.94 2.81 -7.64
N LEU A 34 -10.00 2.08 -6.52
CA LEU A 34 -10.80 2.51 -5.36
C LEU A 34 -10.28 3.81 -4.75
N MET A 35 -8.96 4.00 -4.73
CA MET A 35 -8.39 5.22 -4.14
C MET A 35 -8.65 6.44 -5.02
N GLN A 36 -8.62 6.28 -6.34
CA GLN A 36 -9.02 7.31 -7.30
C GLN A 36 -10.48 7.73 -7.11
N ASP A 37 -11.37 6.79 -6.82
CA ASP A 37 -12.79 7.08 -6.61
C ASP A 37 -13.07 7.69 -5.23
N LEU A 38 -12.33 7.25 -4.19
CA LEU A 38 -12.62 7.58 -2.79
C LEU A 38 -11.85 8.80 -2.25
N ILE A 39 -10.73 9.20 -2.88
CA ILE A 39 -9.89 10.30 -2.44
C ILE A 39 -9.78 11.34 -3.56
N PRO A 40 -10.42 12.52 -3.40
CA PRO A 40 -10.25 13.63 -4.33
C PRO A 40 -8.78 13.99 -4.51
N GLY A 41 -8.33 14.14 -5.76
CA GLY A 41 -6.95 14.50 -6.07
C GLY A 41 -5.94 13.35 -5.92
N TYR A 42 -6.38 12.09 -5.79
CA TYR A 42 -5.46 10.95 -5.78
C TYR A 42 -4.70 10.83 -7.09
N ASP A 43 -3.36 10.97 -7.02
CA ASP A 43 -2.44 10.68 -8.11
C ASP A 43 -1.69 9.37 -7.86
N ALA A 44 -1.98 8.35 -8.67
CA ALA A 44 -1.35 7.04 -8.59
C ALA A 44 0.16 7.05 -8.87
N MET A 45 0.68 8.07 -9.55
CA MET A 45 2.12 8.14 -9.84
C MET A 45 2.93 8.59 -8.62
N THR A 46 2.35 9.42 -7.77
CA THR A 46 2.98 9.95 -6.56
C THR A 46 2.49 9.29 -5.27
N ALA A 47 1.40 8.51 -5.34
CA ALA A 47 0.86 7.76 -4.21
C ALA A 47 1.91 6.86 -3.53
N PRO A 48 1.85 6.71 -2.20
CA PRO A 48 2.74 5.82 -1.46
C PRO A 48 2.56 4.36 -1.89
N ALA A 49 3.69 3.67 -2.03
CA ALA A 49 3.79 2.28 -2.42
C ALA A 49 4.89 1.58 -1.63
N ILE A 50 4.85 0.24 -1.64
CA ILE A 50 5.88 -0.62 -1.04
C ILE A 50 6.49 -1.53 -2.11
N LEU A 51 7.81 -1.65 -2.10
CA LEU A 51 8.52 -2.53 -3.03
C LEU A 51 8.44 -3.98 -2.54
N VAL A 52 7.83 -4.86 -3.33
CA VAL A 52 7.59 -6.26 -2.97
C VAL A 52 8.06 -7.21 -4.08
N PRO A 53 8.36 -8.48 -3.78
CA PRO A 53 8.61 -9.48 -4.83
C PRO A 53 7.42 -9.62 -5.79
N LYS A 54 7.70 -9.89 -7.08
CA LYS A 54 6.64 -10.20 -8.05
C LYS A 54 5.80 -11.42 -7.65
N VAL A 55 6.43 -12.41 -7.01
CA VAL A 55 5.74 -13.53 -6.34
C VAL A 55 4.97 -12.99 -5.14
N GLY A 56 3.66 -13.24 -5.09
CA GLY A 56 2.74 -12.63 -4.14
C GLY A 56 2.06 -11.35 -4.66
N HIS A 57 2.59 -10.70 -5.71
CA HIS A 57 2.01 -9.48 -6.29
C HIS A 57 1.30 -9.77 -7.62
N THR A 58 2.08 -10.10 -8.64
CA THR A 58 1.61 -10.41 -10.01
C THR A 58 1.67 -11.89 -10.32
N ILE A 59 2.53 -12.63 -9.61
CA ILE A 59 2.72 -14.08 -9.74
C ILE A 59 2.19 -14.76 -8.48
N LYS A 60 1.40 -15.83 -8.61
CA LYS A 60 0.88 -16.58 -7.46
C LYS A 60 2.00 -17.29 -6.71
N GLY A 61 2.15 -16.98 -5.42
CA GLY A 61 3.10 -17.65 -4.52
C GLY A 61 2.44 -18.70 -3.63
N PRO A 62 3.20 -19.30 -2.67
CA PRO A 62 2.67 -20.27 -1.71
C PRO A 62 1.55 -19.68 -0.84
N ASN A 63 1.64 -18.39 -0.51
CA ASN A 63 0.60 -17.65 0.21
C ASN A 63 -0.40 -16.96 -0.75
N GLY A 64 -0.48 -17.38 -2.01
CA GLY A 64 -1.33 -16.75 -3.02
C GLY A 64 -0.78 -15.41 -3.54
N ILE A 65 -1.68 -14.48 -3.84
CA ILE A 65 -1.37 -13.08 -4.18
C ILE A 65 -2.10 -12.15 -3.22
N VAL A 66 -1.64 -10.91 -3.11
CA VAL A 66 -2.40 -9.83 -2.45
C VAL A 66 -3.75 -9.69 -3.14
N SER A 67 -4.83 -9.68 -2.36
CA SER A 67 -6.19 -9.59 -2.87
C SER A 67 -6.35 -8.40 -3.84
N ARG A 68 -7.17 -8.59 -4.87
CA ARG A 68 -7.60 -7.51 -5.78
C ARG A 68 -9.10 -7.25 -5.67
N SER A 69 -9.75 -7.86 -4.67
CA SER A 69 -11.18 -7.73 -4.47
C SER A 69 -11.52 -6.34 -3.95
N VAL A 70 -12.51 -5.73 -4.58
CA VAL A 70 -13.07 -4.43 -4.20
C VAL A 70 -14.36 -4.57 -3.39
N VAL A 71 -14.87 -5.78 -3.22
CA VAL A 71 -16.16 -6.05 -2.57
C VAL A 71 -16.14 -5.58 -1.11
N GLY A 72 -17.12 -4.77 -0.73
CA GLY A 72 -17.28 -4.26 0.63
C GLY A 72 -16.34 -3.11 1.02
N LEU A 73 -15.47 -2.64 0.12
CA LEU A 73 -14.52 -1.57 0.42
C LEU A 73 -15.07 -0.20 0.00
N ARG A 74 -15.75 0.49 0.93
CA ARG A 74 -16.43 1.78 0.67
C ARG A 74 -15.74 3.02 1.26
N LYS A 75 -14.63 2.84 1.98
CA LYS A 75 -13.90 3.95 2.64
C LYS A 75 -12.40 3.76 2.44
N PRO A 76 -11.59 4.82 2.24
CA PRO A 76 -10.14 4.70 2.03
C PRO A 76 -9.45 3.92 3.15
N ARG A 77 -9.84 4.16 4.40
CA ARG A 77 -9.32 3.42 5.57
C ARG A 77 -9.56 1.92 5.47
N ALA A 78 -10.69 1.47 4.93
CA ALA A 78 -10.98 0.05 4.77
C ALA A 78 -10.08 -0.59 3.71
N VAL A 79 -9.81 0.13 2.60
CA VAL A 79 -8.88 -0.32 1.56
C VAL A 79 -7.46 -0.43 2.12
N LEU A 80 -6.96 0.64 2.76
CA LEU A 80 -5.63 0.66 3.40
C LEU A 80 -5.48 -0.46 4.43
N ALA A 81 -6.47 -0.65 5.32
CA ALA A 81 -6.43 -1.70 6.33
C ALA A 81 -6.42 -3.11 5.72
N ARG A 82 -7.17 -3.35 4.64
CA ARG A 82 -7.15 -4.62 3.93
C ARG A 82 -5.77 -4.90 3.34
N ASP A 83 -5.17 -3.91 2.67
CA ASP A 83 -3.86 -4.10 2.02
C ASP A 83 -2.76 -4.36 3.04
N ILE A 84 -2.76 -3.68 4.19
CA ILE A 84 -1.81 -3.96 5.27
C ILE A 84 -1.96 -5.39 5.80
N ARG A 85 -3.20 -5.90 5.96
CA ARG A 85 -3.43 -7.30 6.37
C ARG A 85 -2.95 -8.29 5.30
N GLU A 86 -3.26 -8.02 4.04
CA GLU A 86 -2.86 -8.89 2.93
C GLU A 86 -1.35 -8.90 2.71
N LEU A 87 -0.67 -7.77 2.87
CA LEU A 87 0.79 -7.69 2.83
C LEU A 87 1.42 -8.60 3.90
N ARG A 88 0.91 -8.60 5.14
CA ARG A 88 1.38 -9.51 6.19
C ARG A 88 1.12 -10.98 5.85
N ARG A 89 -0.05 -11.29 5.28
CA ARG A 89 -0.43 -12.66 4.92
C ARG A 89 0.43 -13.22 3.80
N VAL A 90 0.65 -12.42 2.75
CA VAL A 90 1.37 -12.84 1.54
C VAL A 90 2.88 -12.80 1.74
N TYR A 91 3.36 -11.82 2.51
CA TYR A 91 4.76 -11.59 2.82
C TYR A 91 5.00 -11.62 4.33
N PRO A 92 5.07 -12.80 4.97
CA PRO A 92 5.20 -12.92 6.42
C PRO A 92 6.45 -12.24 7.00
N ASP A 93 7.48 -12.06 6.17
CA ASP A 93 8.74 -11.41 6.51
C ASP A 93 8.74 -9.89 6.29
N VAL A 94 7.60 -9.28 5.96
CA VAL A 94 7.49 -7.82 5.85
C VAL A 94 7.74 -7.17 7.23
N PRO A 95 8.70 -6.23 7.35
CA PRO A 95 8.95 -5.53 8.61
C PRO A 95 7.73 -4.73 9.04
N ASN A 96 7.40 -4.79 10.33
CA ASN A 96 6.33 -3.98 10.90
C ASN A 96 6.58 -2.48 10.70
N SER A 97 7.85 -2.05 10.75
CA SER A 97 8.26 -0.67 10.48
C SER A 97 7.88 -0.21 9.07
N SER A 98 8.13 -1.03 8.04
CA SER A 98 7.72 -0.72 6.65
C SER A 98 6.20 -0.54 6.54
N LEU A 99 5.41 -1.39 7.22
CA LEU A 99 3.95 -1.24 7.20
C LEU A 99 3.49 0.02 7.94
N GLN A 100 4.13 0.39 9.05
CA GLN A 100 3.86 1.62 9.77
C GLN A 100 4.23 2.86 8.94
N ASP A 101 5.39 2.84 8.29
CA ASP A 101 5.84 3.91 7.40
C ASP A 101 4.88 4.10 6.22
N LEU A 102 4.38 3.01 5.66
CA LEU A 102 3.40 3.03 4.57
C LEU A 102 2.05 3.60 4.99
N ILE A 103 1.58 3.28 6.20
CA ILE A 103 0.38 3.90 6.79
C ILE A 103 0.61 5.39 7.01
N ARG A 104 1.76 5.77 7.58
CA ARG A 104 2.13 7.17 7.84
C ARG A 104 2.16 7.97 6.55
N MET A 105 2.90 7.51 5.53
CA MET A 105 2.99 8.18 4.24
C MET A 105 1.62 8.34 3.55
N ASN A 106 0.71 7.36 3.67
CA ASN A 106 -0.64 7.52 3.14
C ASN A 106 -1.41 8.64 3.85
N LYS A 107 -1.35 8.70 5.18
CA LYS A 107 -2.00 9.77 5.96
C LYS A 107 -1.41 11.15 5.65
N ASP A 108 -0.09 11.23 5.49
CA ASP A 108 0.60 12.48 5.16
C ASP A 108 0.27 12.93 3.74
N ALA A 109 0.20 12.01 2.77
CA ALA A 109 -0.12 12.31 1.37
C ALA A 109 -1.59 12.69 1.17
N TYR A 110 -2.50 12.13 1.97
CA TYR A 110 -3.94 12.41 1.89
C TYR A 110 -4.51 12.70 3.28
N PRO A 111 -4.26 13.91 3.83
CA PRO A 111 -4.79 14.30 5.14
C PRO A 111 -6.31 14.18 5.20
N GLY A 112 -6.85 13.68 6.32
CA GLY A 112 -8.29 13.48 6.50
C GLY A 112 -8.90 12.26 5.78
N ALA A 113 -8.30 11.76 4.69
CA ALA A 113 -8.89 10.68 3.89
C ALA A 113 -9.02 9.34 4.64
N PHE A 114 -8.15 9.09 5.61
CA PHE A 114 -8.11 7.84 6.39
C PHE A 114 -8.64 7.99 7.82
N GLU A 115 -9.14 9.17 8.17
CA GLU A 115 -9.77 9.39 9.44
C GLU A 115 -11.11 8.64 9.46
N GLY A 116 -11.30 7.84 10.51
CA GLY A 116 -12.66 7.50 10.92
C GLY A 116 -12.99 8.50 12.01
N LYS A 117 -14.19 9.09 12.00
CA LYS A 117 -14.80 9.42 13.28
C LYS A 117 -14.70 8.15 14.13
N SER A 118 -14.02 8.21 15.28
CA SER A 118 -14.30 7.21 16.30
C SER A 118 -15.81 7.25 16.48
N TYR A 119 -16.48 6.11 16.32
CA TYR A 119 -17.82 6.00 16.87
C TYR A 119 -17.64 5.88 18.37
N ASP A 120 -17.40 7.02 19.03
CA ASP A 120 -17.73 7.19 20.44
C ASP A 120 -19.12 7.82 20.48
N ALA A 121 -20.00 7.22 21.30
CA ALA A 121 -21.41 7.55 21.58
C ALA A 121 -22.46 7.07 20.56
N GLN A 122 -23.00 5.87 20.78
CA GLN A 122 -24.27 5.67 21.52
C GLN A 122 -24.45 4.20 21.92
#